data_AF-A0A9X4JF95-F1
#
_entry.id   AF-A0A9X4JF95-F1
#
_cell.length_a   1.000
_cell.length_b   1.000
_cell.length_c   1.000
_cell.angle_alpha   90.00
_cell.angle_beta   90.00
_cell.angle_gamma   90.00
#
_symmetry.space_group_name_H-M   'P 1'
#
loop_
_entity.id
_entity.type
_entity.pdbx_description
1 polymer ?
#
loop_
_entity_poly.entity_id
_entity_poly.type
_entity_poly.pdbx_seq_one_letter_code
_entity_poly.pdbx_strand_id
1 'polypeptide(L)'
;MNYHIDWLTIEQDFGFEIPESTLASIFDFGVIGIHLDTGEVQQGIRTGKYRHKGSYCDEVSIKVSGSVIRMEGNPSRWNKVENVLGFTDIDSCVSCFNNILFSLKLPLFTRCTDIFHGQGKDGEKVRTFSNGAIIKRLDITTNKAVGRGNERTFLKALSQMRYRNSIGRLHTNGCTTDWLSEKGNANLIYPSCYIKHEELRIHSYDKIKNKFGEDSKEFKYYKSVYDYCEQNGVVRFEQKLKSRYLQREGLCYWGLSDFSKLSLLQEEFINMHKKLSVSKIELETIAEQLVSQGVVDTLRKANTSAFYAMKWASGEDLSSLSTATFKRHRANLRKIGIDIASPCDIDKFKAVQVISCEQIFVKPFKAPDFYQYPSNMPKLRLVA
;
A
#
# COMPACT_ATOMS: atom_id res chain seq x y z
N MET A 1 10.11 9.01 14.42
CA MET A 1 9.04 9.23 13.41
C MET A 1 8.47 7.88 13.04
N ASN A 2 7.14 7.75 12.91
CA ASN A 2 6.45 6.46 12.75
C ASN A 2 6.08 6.13 11.30
N TYR A 3 6.87 6.58 10.33
CA TYR A 3 6.65 6.30 8.90
C TYR A 3 7.95 6.24 8.12
N HIS A 4 7.89 5.60 6.94
CA HIS A 4 8.93 5.54 5.94
C HIS A 4 8.49 6.26 4.66
N ILE A 5 9.43 6.66 3.83
CA ILE A 5 9.17 7.31 2.54
C ILE A 5 9.42 6.30 1.42
N ASP A 6 8.37 5.90 0.70
CA ASP A 6 8.45 4.91 -0.38
C ASP A 6 8.57 5.55 -1.76
N TRP A 7 8.21 6.83 -1.92
CA TRP A 7 8.33 7.53 -3.20
C TRP A 7 8.62 9.00 -2.99
N LEU A 8 9.51 9.54 -3.82
CA LEU A 8 9.78 10.96 -3.92
C LEU A 8 9.75 11.37 -5.39
N THR A 9 8.99 12.41 -5.71
CA THR A 9 9.17 13.20 -6.94
C THR A 9 9.59 14.60 -6.53
N ILE A 10 10.74 15.05 -7.00
CA ILE A 10 11.32 16.34 -6.69
C ILE A 10 11.79 17.03 -7.97
N GLU A 11 11.71 18.35 -8.00
CA GLU A 11 12.04 19.16 -9.17
C GLU A 11 12.69 20.46 -8.73
N GLN A 12 13.71 20.91 -9.44
CA GLN A 12 14.35 22.21 -9.22
C GLN A 12 14.64 22.88 -10.55
N ASP A 13 14.36 24.17 -10.61
CA ASP A 13 14.89 25.06 -11.63
C ASP A 13 16.23 25.60 -11.13
N PHE A 14 17.30 25.32 -11.87
CA PHE A 14 18.65 25.74 -11.51
C PHE A 14 18.99 27.16 -11.99
N GLY A 15 18.15 27.77 -12.83
CA GLY A 15 18.40 29.10 -13.38
C GLY A 15 19.53 29.17 -14.42
N PHE A 16 20.11 28.03 -14.79
CA PHE A 16 21.09 27.90 -15.88
C PHE A 16 20.80 26.66 -16.73
N GLU A 17 21.14 26.72 -18.00
CA GLU A 17 21.00 25.57 -18.90
C GLU A 17 21.98 24.45 -18.52
N ILE A 18 21.48 23.22 -18.50
CA ILE A 18 22.33 22.06 -18.26
C ILE A 18 23.24 21.85 -19.48
N PRO A 19 24.58 21.72 -19.31
CA PRO A 19 25.50 21.61 -20.42
C PRO A 19 25.14 20.48 -21.39
N GLU A 20 25.18 20.77 -22.70
CA GLU A 20 24.85 19.80 -23.75
C GLU A 20 25.72 18.55 -23.68
N SER A 21 27.00 18.69 -23.33
CA SER A 21 27.93 17.57 -23.16
C SER A 21 27.50 16.63 -22.02
N THR A 22 26.97 17.18 -20.93
CA THR A 22 26.39 16.39 -19.83
C THR A 22 25.11 15.69 -20.30
N LEU A 23 24.24 16.40 -21.01
CA LEU A 23 23.00 15.81 -21.53
C LEU A 23 23.28 14.68 -22.53
N ALA A 24 24.19 14.87 -23.47
CA ALA A 24 24.59 13.87 -24.46
C ALA A 24 25.24 12.62 -23.83
N SER A 25 25.80 12.75 -22.62
CA SER A 25 26.33 11.58 -21.89
C SER A 25 25.26 10.71 -21.22
N ILE A 26 24.02 11.19 -21.14
CA ILE A 26 22.91 10.54 -20.41
C ILE A 26 21.74 10.21 -21.33
N PHE A 27 21.43 11.11 -22.27
CA PHE A 27 20.26 11.06 -23.13
C PHE A 27 20.66 10.90 -24.59
N ASP A 28 20.01 9.95 -25.27
CA ASP A 28 20.25 9.71 -26.71
C ASP A 28 19.55 10.74 -27.62
N PHE A 29 18.55 11.45 -27.09
CA PHE A 29 17.72 12.38 -27.86
C PHE A 29 17.14 13.51 -27.00
N GLY A 30 17.06 14.70 -27.59
CA GLY A 30 16.45 15.89 -27.01
C GLY A 30 15.61 16.64 -28.05
N VAL A 31 14.64 17.42 -27.58
CA VAL A 31 13.76 18.24 -28.43
C VAL A 31 13.90 19.70 -28.05
N ILE A 32 13.96 20.54 -29.07
CA ILE A 32 13.83 21.99 -28.95
C ILE A 32 12.56 22.40 -29.70
N GLY A 33 11.70 23.20 -29.05
CA GLY A 33 10.47 23.68 -29.66
C GLY A 33 10.74 24.89 -30.55
N ILE A 34 10.05 24.99 -31.68
CA ILE A 34 10.06 26.20 -32.52
C ILE A 34 8.64 26.75 -32.55
N HIS A 35 8.48 28.04 -32.27
CA HIS A 35 7.20 28.71 -32.40
C HIS A 35 6.89 28.91 -33.88
N LEU A 36 5.84 28.25 -34.40
CA LEU A 36 5.59 28.17 -35.84
C LEU A 36 5.28 29.51 -36.49
N ASP A 37 4.64 30.43 -35.77
CA ASP A 37 4.25 31.73 -36.33
C ASP A 37 5.40 32.76 -36.31
N THR A 38 6.37 32.62 -35.40
CA THR A 38 7.45 33.60 -35.21
C THR A 38 8.82 33.08 -35.61
N GLY A 39 8.97 31.76 -35.76
CA GLY A 39 10.26 31.11 -35.98
C GLY A 39 11.17 31.08 -34.75
N GLU A 40 10.73 31.63 -33.61
CA GLU A 40 11.53 31.69 -32.39
C GLU A 40 11.77 30.28 -31.82
N VAL A 41 13.02 29.99 -31.54
CA VAL A 41 13.46 28.74 -30.94
C VAL A 41 13.31 28.85 -29.41
N GLN A 42 12.62 27.90 -28.79
CA GLN A 42 12.54 27.81 -27.34
C GLN A 42 13.95 27.59 -26.76
N GLN A 43 14.26 28.30 -25.68
CA GLN A 43 15.51 28.08 -24.94
C GLN A 43 15.45 26.76 -24.17
N GLY A 44 16.61 26.09 -24.10
CA GLY A 44 16.79 24.85 -23.37
C GLY A 44 16.31 23.57 -24.09
N ILE A 45 17.10 22.51 -23.93
CA ILE A 45 16.76 21.18 -24.44
C ILE A 45 15.76 20.49 -23.50
N ARG A 46 14.72 19.90 -24.09
CA ARG A 46 13.76 19.05 -23.37
C ARG A 46 14.07 17.59 -23.68
N THR A 47 14.35 16.80 -22.65
CA THR A 47 14.70 15.39 -22.81
C THR A 47 13.48 14.48 -22.65
N GLY A 48 13.63 13.25 -23.15
CA GLY A 48 12.81 12.13 -22.72
C GLY A 48 13.02 11.77 -21.25
N LYS A 49 12.33 10.71 -20.82
CA LYS A 49 12.46 10.14 -19.47
C LYS A 49 13.66 9.19 -19.45
N TYR A 50 14.78 9.57 -18.86
CA TYR A 50 15.91 8.68 -18.64
C TYR A 50 15.64 7.80 -17.42
N ARG A 51 15.84 6.49 -17.59
CA ARG A 51 15.60 5.48 -16.55
C ARG A 51 16.94 4.97 -16.03
N HIS A 52 17.40 5.54 -14.93
CA HIS A 52 18.63 5.12 -14.30
C HIS A 52 18.36 3.86 -13.47
N LYS A 53 18.99 2.75 -13.85
CA LYS A 53 18.81 1.45 -13.19
C LYS A 53 19.83 1.26 -12.08
N GLY A 54 19.36 0.90 -10.89
CA GLY A 54 20.20 0.48 -9.80
C GLY A 54 20.55 -1.01 -9.85
N SER A 55 21.16 -1.50 -8.77
CA SER A 55 21.75 -2.84 -8.72
C SER A 55 20.69 -3.96 -8.72
N TYR A 56 19.49 -3.71 -8.18
CA TYR A 56 18.51 -4.75 -7.82
C TYR A 56 17.13 -4.53 -8.48
N CYS A 57 17.13 -4.07 -9.73
CA CYS A 57 15.92 -3.77 -10.51
C CYS A 57 15.14 -2.54 -10.04
N ASP A 58 15.72 -1.80 -9.12
CA ASP A 58 15.37 -0.42 -8.78
C ASP A 58 15.64 0.49 -9.97
N GLU A 59 14.77 1.48 -10.13
CA GLU A 59 14.84 2.45 -11.20
C GLU A 59 14.40 3.80 -10.64
N VAL A 60 15.17 4.82 -10.96
CA VAL A 60 14.77 6.22 -10.81
C VAL A 60 14.70 6.84 -12.19
N SER A 61 13.80 7.78 -12.32
CA SER A 61 13.61 8.52 -13.54
C SER A 61 14.15 9.92 -13.40
N ILE A 62 14.83 10.38 -14.44
CA ILE A 62 15.32 11.76 -14.57
C ILE A 62 14.78 12.34 -15.87
N LYS A 63 14.30 13.59 -15.80
CA LYS A 63 13.90 14.38 -16.96
C LYS A 63 14.50 15.78 -16.83
N VAL A 64 15.07 16.28 -17.91
CA VAL A 64 15.56 17.66 -18.02
C VAL A 64 14.67 18.45 -18.97
N SER A 65 14.41 19.71 -18.62
CA SER A 65 13.69 20.67 -19.47
C SER A 65 14.31 22.04 -19.29
N GLY A 66 15.26 22.38 -20.15
CA GLY A 66 16.08 23.58 -20.00
C GLY A 66 16.88 23.54 -18.70
N SER A 67 16.63 24.50 -17.82
CA SER A 67 17.25 24.60 -16.48
C SER A 67 16.58 23.73 -15.42
N VAL A 68 15.47 23.05 -15.74
CA VAL A 68 14.70 22.27 -14.77
C VAL A 68 15.11 20.80 -14.81
N ILE A 69 15.52 20.26 -13.67
CA ILE A 69 15.68 18.81 -13.46
C ILE A 69 14.55 18.31 -12.59
N ARG A 70 13.89 17.26 -13.08
CA ARG A 70 12.89 16.50 -12.33
C ARG A 70 13.35 15.07 -12.14
N MET A 71 13.33 14.61 -10.90
CA MET A 71 13.68 13.24 -10.53
C MET A 71 12.53 12.58 -9.78
N GLU A 72 12.25 11.31 -10.10
CA GLU A 72 11.24 10.52 -9.39
C GLU A 72 11.61 9.06 -9.23
N GLY A 73 11.23 8.46 -8.10
CA GLY A 73 11.46 7.05 -7.82
C GLY A 73 11.33 6.73 -6.34
N ASN A 74 11.75 5.53 -5.96
CA ASN A 74 11.79 5.07 -4.57
C ASN A 74 13.24 5.14 -4.02
N PRO A 75 13.61 6.21 -3.27
CA PRO A 75 14.94 6.30 -2.66
C PRO A 75 15.18 5.20 -1.61
N SER A 76 14.15 4.79 -0.89
CA SER A 76 14.22 3.76 0.16
C SER A 76 14.48 2.34 -0.37
N ARG A 77 14.18 2.09 -1.65
CA ARG A 77 14.49 0.83 -2.34
C ARG A 77 15.80 0.91 -3.12
N TRP A 78 16.39 2.08 -3.27
CA TRP A 78 17.63 2.22 -4.05
C TRP A 78 18.73 1.32 -3.47
N ASN A 79 19.34 0.51 -4.33
CA ASN A 79 20.31 -0.52 -3.96
C ASN A 79 19.82 -1.60 -2.96
N LYS A 80 18.51 -1.85 -2.92
CA LYS A 80 17.87 -2.95 -2.17
C LYS A 80 16.95 -3.80 -3.07
N VAL A 81 16.84 -5.09 -2.74
CA VAL A 81 15.97 -6.03 -3.47
C VAL A 81 14.49 -5.90 -3.10
N GLU A 82 14.19 -5.41 -1.89
CA GLU A 82 12.86 -5.30 -1.30
C GLU A 82 12.57 -3.88 -0.78
N ASN A 83 11.32 -3.65 -0.39
CA ASN A 83 10.83 -2.34 0.05
C ASN A 83 9.85 -2.48 1.22
N VAL A 84 10.27 -3.05 2.35
CA VAL A 84 9.45 -3.18 3.57
C VAL A 84 9.65 -1.99 4.51
N LEU A 85 10.87 -1.53 4.71
CA LEU A 85 11.21 -0.32 5.48
C LEU A 85 12.14 0.58 4.66
N GLY A 86 12.03 1.87 4.93
CA GLY A 86 12.71 2.92 4.19
C GLY A 86 13.31 4.02 5.07
N PHE A 87 13.81 5.06 4.41
CA PHE A 87 14.20 6.29 5.07
C PHE A 87 13.01 6.93 5.78
N THR A 88 13.28 7.57 6.92
CA THR A 88 12.26 8.16 7.80
C THR A 88 12.22 9.69 7.72
N ASP A 89 13.12 10.28 6.93
CA ASP A 89 13.27 11.73 6.78
C ASP A 89 13.56 12.08 5.31
N ILE A 90 13.13 13.28 4.92
CA ILE A 90 13.23 13.79 3.56
C ILE A 90 14.70 14.03 3.17
N ASP A 91 15.53 14.47 4.12
CA ASP A 91 16.93 14.80 3.86
C ASP A 91 17.72 13.58 3.39
N SER A 92 17.49 12.42 4.00
CA SER A 92 18.07 11.15 3.58
C SER A 92 17.58 10.72 2.19
N CYS A 93 16.30 10.93 1.87
CA CYS A 93 15.77 10.67 0.52
C CYS A 93 16.40 11.57 -0.54
N VAL A 94 16.52 12.88 -0.28
CA VAL A 94 17.13 13.82 -1.21
C VAL A 94 18.63 13.57 -1.33
N SER A 95 19.31 13.18 -0.25
CA SER A 95 20.72 12.77 -0.29
C SER A 95 20.93 11.55 -1.20
N CYS A 96 20.04 10.55 -1.15
CA CYS A 96 20.07 9.42 -2.08
C CYS A 96 19.95 9.89 -3.55
N PHE A 97 19.05 10.82 -3.83
CA PHE A 97 18.87 11.36 -5.19
C PHE A 97 20.08 12.20 -5.62
N ASN A 98 20.63 13.03 -4.73
CA ASN A 98 21.82 13.82 -5.01
C ASN A 98 23.05 12.94 -5.28
N ASN A 99 23.22 11.80 -4.60
CA ASN A 99 24.29 10.85 -4.91
C ASN A 99 24.16 10.30 -6.35
N ILE A 100 22.93 10.06 -6.81
CA ILE A 100 22.67 9.60 -8.19
C ILE A 100 22.96 10.73 -9.18
N LEU A 101 22.46 11.94 -8.94
CA LEU A 101 22.74 13.10 -9.80
C LEU A 101 24.23 13.41 -9.89
N PHE A 102 24.95 13.33 -8.77
CA PHE A 102 26.39 13.47 -8.72
C PHE A 102 27.11 12.45 -9.61
N SER A 103 26.70 11.18 -9.55
CA SER A 103 27.28 10.12 -10.39
C SER A 103 27.05 10.35 -11.89
N LEU A 104 25.97 11.07 -12.23
CA LEU A 104 25.61 11.45 -13.59
C LEU A 104 26.15 12.85 -13.97
N LYS A 105 26.94 13.50 -13.11
CA LYS A 105 27.46 14.86 -13.32
C LYS A 105 26.37 15.92 -13.54
N LEU A 106 25.16 15.68 -13.01
CA LEU A 106 24.07 16.64 -13.00
C LEU A 106 24.13 17.52 -11.74
N PRO A 107 23.64 18.77 -11.81
CA PRO A 107 23.48 19.62 -10.63
C PRO A 107 22.67 18.95 -9.52
N LEU A 108 23.06 19.22 -8.28
CA LEU A 108 22.45 18.63 -7.09
C LEU A 108 21.29 19.48 -6.58
N PHE A 109 20.24 18.83 -6.08
CA PHE A 109 19.15 19.54 -5.44
C PHE A 109 19.64 20.31 -4.21
N THR A 110 19.19 21.56 -4.06
CA THR A 110 19.48 22.43 -2.92
C THR A 110 18.23 22.73 -2.11
N ARG A 111 18.42 23.05 -0.82
CA ARG A 111 17.32 23.48 0.05
C ARG A 111 16.77 24.83 -0.43
N CYS A 112 15.46 24.97 -0.36
CA CYS A 112 14.77 26.25 -0.42
C CYS A 112 15.22 27.13 0.75
N THR A 113 15.54 28.39 0.50
CA THR A 113 15.73 29.41 1.54
C THR A 113 14.65 30.49 1.50
N ASP A 114 14.10 30.74 0.31
CA ASP A 114 13.13 31.80 0.08
C ASP A 114 11.97 31.34 -0.80
N ILE A 115 10.80 31.95 -0.60
CA ILE A 115 9.61 31.76 -1.44
C ILE A 115 9.29 33.08 -2.12
N PHE A 116 9.20 33.04 -3.44
CA PHE A 116 8.90 34.19 -4.28
C PHE A 116 7.46 34.12 -4.78
N HIS A 117 6.86 35.29 -4.97
CA HIS A 117 5.52 35.47 -5.50
C HIS A 117 5.61 36.04 -6.91
N GLY A 118 5.23 35.25 -7.90
CA GLY A 118 5.17 35.70 -9.29
C GLY A 118 4.00 36.66 -9.51
N GLN A 119 4.23 37.68 -10.33
CA GLN A 119 3.15 38.54 -10.83
C GLN A 119 2.29 37.75 -11.82
N GLY A 120 0.98 37.75 -11.61
CA GLY A 120 -0.01 37.15 -12.50
C GLY A 120 -0.92 38.23 -13.11
N LYS A 121 -1.73 37.86 -14.09
CA LYS A 121 -2.81 38.73 -14.58
C LYS A 121 -3.84 38.97 -13.46
N ASP A 122 -4.50 40.13 -13.46
CA ASP A 122 -5.53 40.45 -12.46
C ASP A 122 -6.59 39.35 -12.36
N GLY A 123 -6.82 38.87 -11.14
CA GLY A 123 -7.77 37.78 -10.84
C GLY A 123 -7.19 36.36 -10.90
N GLU A 124 -5.96 36.15 -11.38
CA GLU A 124 -5.31 34.83 -11.32
C GLU A 124 -4.70 34.55 -9.94
N LYS A 125 -4.66 33.27 -9.55
CA LYS A 125 -3.95 32.86 -8.34
C LYS A 125 -2.46 33.16 -8.48
N VAL A 126 -1.91 33.89 -7.49
CA VAL A 126 -0.48 34.16 -7.37
C VAL A 126 0.30 32.84 -7.43
N ARG A 127 1.20 32.73 -8.41
CA ARG A 127 2.10 31.58 -8.53
C ARG A 127 3.26 31.77 -7.57
N THR A 128 3.59 30.74 -6.81
CA THR A 128 4.75 30.73 -5.93
C THR A 128 5.85 29.86 -6.51
N PHE A 129 7.09 30.29 -6.33
CA PHE A 129 8.29 29.53 -6.71
C PHE A 129 9.36 29.74 -5.64
N SER A 130 10.44 28.96 -5.69
CA SER A 130 11.52 29.01 -4.71
C SER A 130 12.86 28.80 -5.41
N ASN A 131 13.95 29.18 -4.74
CA ASN A 131 15.33 29.02 -5.23
C ASN A 131 15.91 27.61 -5.02
N GLY A 132 15.15 26.72 -4.38
CA GLY A 132 15.56 25.35 -4.11
C GLY A 132 14.58 24.31 -4.65
N ALA A 133 14.80 23.06 -4.24
CA ALA A 133 14.06 21.93 -4.75
C ALA A 133 12.64 21.81 -4.19
N ILE A 134 11.69 21.58 -5.11
CA ILE A 134 10.26 21.49 -4.83
C ILE A 134 9.79 20.04 -4.95
N ILE A 135 9.23 19.52 -3.87
CA ILE A 135 8.61 18.19 -3.81
C ILE A 135 7.25 18.22 -4.51
N LYS A 136 7.09 17.39 -5.55
CA LYS A 136 5.85 17.24 -6.33
C LYS A 136 5.04 16.01 -5.94
N ARG A 137 5.65 15.02 -5.28
CA ARG A 137 4.98 13.85 -4.73
C ARG A 137 5.80 13.25 -3.60
N LEU A 138 5.10 12.80 -2.57
CA LEU A 138 5.68 12.05 -1.46
C LEU A 138 4.74 10.90 -1.10
N ASP A 139 5.23 9.67 -1.04
CA ASP A 139 4.45 8.54 -0.54
C ASP A 139 5.01 8.13 0.83
N ILE A 140 4.17 8.22 1.86
CA ILE A 140 4.53 7.83 3.24
C ILE A 140 3.88 6.51 3.62
N THR A 141 4.63 5.64 4.30
CA THR A 141 4.19 4.28 4.60
C THR A 141 4.47 3.88 6.04
N THR A 142 3.61 3.03 6.60
CA THR A 142 3.83 2.39 7.90
C THR A 142 3.29 0.98 7.87
N ASN A 143 4.04 0.01 8.40
CA ASN A 143 3.59 -1.37 8.49
C ASN A 143 2.97 -1.67 9.86
N LYS A 144 1.96 -2.53 9.87
CA LYS A 144 1.39 -3.16 11.06
C LYS A 144 1.37 -4.68 10.89
N ALA A 145 1.46 -5.39 12.00
CA ALA A 145 1.29 -6.84 12.03
C ALA A 145 -0.10 -7.16 12.57
N VAL A 146 -0.88 -7.95 11.84
CA VAL A 146 -2.24 -8.37 12.25
C VAL A 146 -2.33 -9.88 12.52
N GLY A 147 -1.21 -10.59 12.39
CA GLY A 147 -1.14 -12.03 12.51
C GLY A 147 -1.42 -12.72 11.17
N ARG A 148 -0.72 -13.82 10.93
CA ARG A 148 -0.84 -14.62 9.70
C ARG A 148 -2.30 -15.04 9.47
N GLY A 149 -2.80 -14.83 8.26
CA GLY A 149 -4.14 -15.23 7.84
C GLY A 149 -5.27 -14.26 8.22
N ASN A 150 -4.98 -13.23 9.04
CA ASN A 150 -5.96 -12.22 9.45
C ASN A 150 -6.03 -11.01 8.50
N GLU A 151 -5.09 -10.88 7.57
CA GLU A 151 -4.86 -9.68 6.77
C GLU A 151 -6.05 -9.36 5.87
N ARG A 152 -6.61 -10.36 5.19
CA ARG A 152 -7.78 -10.17 4.31
C ARG A 152 -9.02 -9.75 5.10
N THR A 153 -9.26 -10.40 6.24
CA THR A 153 -10.36 -10.06 7.16
C THR A 153 -10.20 -8.64 7.69
N PHE A 154 -8.97 -8.28 8.08
CA PHE A 154 -8.63 -6.93 8.54
C PHE A 154 -8.86 -5.87 7.46
N LEU A 155 -8.40 -6.11 6.22
CA LEU A 155 -8.62 -5.18 5.11
C LEU A 155 -10.10 -5.05 4.73
N LYS A 156 -10.87 -6.15 4.76
CA LYS A 156 -12.31 -6.14 4.52
C LYS A 156 -13.06 -5.31 5.55
N ALA A 157 -12.63 -5.35 6.81
CA ALA A 157 -13.20 -4.52 7.86
C ALA A 157 -12.81 -3.05 7.71
N LEU A 158 -11.53 -2.77 7.44
CA LEU A 158 -11.05 -1.42 7.16
C LEU A 158 -11.78 -0.77 5.98
N SER A 159 -12.08 -1.53 4.93
CA SER A 159 -12.74 -0.99 3.74
C SER A 159 -14.17 -0.49 4.01
N GLN A 160 -14.81 -0.89 5.11
CA GLN A 160 -16.12 -0.38 5.50
C GLN A 160 -16.05 1.03 6.11
N MET A 161 -14.85 1.48 6.48
CA MET A 161 -14.64 2.76 7.11
C MET A 161 -14.51 3.89 6.10
N ARG A 162 -14.94 5.08 6.50
CA ARG A 162 -14.58 6.35 5.86
C ARG A 162 -13.21 6.81 6.36
N TYR A 163 -12.43 7.39 5.47
CA TYR A 163 -11.24 8.15 5.83
C TYR A 163 -11.36 9.55 5.23
N ARG A 164 -11.44 10.57 6.08
CA ARG A 164 -11.79 11.94 5.68
C ARG A 164 -13.10 11.91 4.86
N ASN A 165 -13.11 12.55 3.70
CA ASN A 165 -14.27 12.58 2.80
C ASN A 165 -14.28 11.40 1.79
N SER A 166 -13.42 10.40 1.99
CA SER A 166 -13.23 9.30 1.05
C SER A 166 -13.88 7.99 1.52
N ILE A 167 -14.38 7.25 0.54
CA ILE A 167 -15.10 5.98 0.66
C ILE A 167 -14.11 4.84 0.52
N GLY A 168 -14.08 3.94 1.51
CA GLY A 168 -13.29 2.71 1.43
C GLY A 168 -13.80 1.80 0.33
N ARG A 169 -12.87 1.23 -0.42
CA ARG A 169 -13.11 0.27 -1.50
C ARG A 169 -12.15 -0.88 -1.35
N LEU A 170 -12.68 -2.09 -1.25
CA LEU A 170 -11.89 -3.31 -1.26
C LEU A 170 -11.65 -3.74 -2.71
N HIS A 171 -10.41 -4.07 -3.06
CA HIS A 171 -10.08 -4.61 -4.37
C HIS A 171 -10.60 -6.03 -4.51
N THR A 172 -10.85 -6.47 -5.74
CA THR A 172 -11.45 -7.79 -6.05
C THR A 172 -10.67 -8.97 -5.47
N ASN A 173 -9.35 -8.86 -5.42
CA ASN A 173 -8.49 -9.88 -4.85
C ASN A 173 -8.48 -9.90 -3.31
N GLY A 174 -9.12 -8.95 -2.62
CA GLY A 174 -9.14 -8.83 -1.16
C GLY A 174 -7.79 -8.49 -0.51
N CYS A 175 -6.75 -8.17 -1.29
CA CYS A 175 -5.39 -7.91 -0.79
C CYS A 175 -5.06 -6.42 -0.63
N THR A 176 -5.94 -5.54 -1.13
CA THR A 176 -5.78 -4.10 -1.07
C THR A 176 -7.12 -3.44 -0.82
N THR A 177 -7.13 -2.41 0.01
CA THR A 177 -8.23 -1.44 0.08
C THR A 177 -7.69 -0.04 -0.11
N ASP A 178 -8.42 0.80 -0.84
CA ASP A 178 -8.11 2.21 -1.01
C ASP A 178 -9.30 3.08 -0.61
N TRP A 179 -9.05 4.38 -0.41
CA TRP A 179 -10.13 5.34 -0.19
C TRP A 179 -10.15 6.38 -1.30
N LEU A 180 -11.31 6.52 -1.93
CA LEU A 180 -11.54 7.38 -3.09
C LEU A 180 -12.74 8.30 -2.84
N SER A 181 -12.87 9.37 -3.62
CA SER A 181 -14.14 10.10 -3.68
C SER A 181 -15.25 9.23 -4.29
N GLU A 182 -16.49 9.69 -4.17
CA GLU A 182 -17.65 9.05 -4.83
C GLU A 182 -17.44 8.84 -6.34
N LYS A 183 -16.69 9.75 -6.99
CA LYS A 183 -16.33 9.67 -8.41
C LYS A 183 -15.08 8.80 -8.68
N GLY A 184 -14.57 8.08 -7.70
CA GLY A 184 -13.38 7.24 -7.83
C GLY A 184 -12.05 8.02 -7.90
N ASN A 185 -12.02 9.29 -7.46
CA ASN A 185 -10.83 10.14 -7.58
C ASN A 185 -10.11 10.34 -6.25
N ALA A 186 -8.79 10.54 -6.32
CA ALA A 186 -7.93 10.85 -5.18
C ALA A 186 -6.91 11.93 -5.57
N ASN A 187 -7.37 13.17 -5.74
CA ASN A 187 -6.54 14.24 -6.33
C ASN A 187 -5.51 14.85 -5.37
N LEU A 188 -5.74 14.73 -4.06
CA LEU A 188 -4.88 15.30 -3.02
C LEU A 188 -4.03 14.22 -2.37
N ILE A 189 -4.69 13.24 -1.77
CA ILE A 189 -4.08 12.09 -1.11
C ILE A 189 -4.73 10.84 -1.70
N TYR A 190 -3.93 9.85 -2.08
CA TYR A 190 -4.41 8.49 -2.34
C TYR A 190 -3.96 7.59 -1.19
N PRO A 191 -4.85 7.34 -0.21
CA PRO A 191 -4.61 6.41 0.88
C PRO A 191 -4.95 4.97 0.45
N SER A 192 -4.12 4.03 0.88
CA SER A 192 -4.35 2.60 0.63
C SER A 192 -3.74 1.75 1.72
N CYS A 193 -4.38 0.62 2.00
CA CYS A 193 -3.84 -0.44 2.83
C CYS A 193 -3.73 -1.74 2.03
N TYR A 194 -2.61 -2.43 2.12
CA TYR A 194 -2.40 -3.68 1.38
C TYR A 194 -1.57 -4.71 2.14
N ILE A 195 -1.77 -5.98 1.78
CA ILE A 195 -1.02 -7.12 2.30
C ILE A 195 0.38 -7.09 1.71
N LYS A 196 1.39 -6.93 2.55
CA LYS A 196 2.74 -6.61 2.08
C LYS A 196 3.43 -7.80 1.40
N HIS A 197 3.26 -9.02 1.91
CA HIS A 197 3.84 -10.19 1.26
C HIS A 197 3.20 -10.43 -0.11
N GLU A 198 1.88 -10.28 -0.27
CA GLU A 198 1.21 -10.40 -1.58
C GLU A 198 1.71 -9.36 -2.59
N GLU A 199 1.94 -8.11 -2.15
CA GLU A 199 2.56 -7.07 -2.99
C GLU A 199 3.97 -7.48 -3.44
N LEU A 200 4.81 -7.95 -2.51
CA LEU A 200 6.15 -8.45 -2.81
C LEU A 200 6.12 -9.64 -3.79
N ARG A 201 5.14 -10.55 -3.64
CA ARG A 201 4.95 -11.70 -4.54
C ARG A 201 4.72 -11.24 -5.97
N ILE A 202 3.72 -10.38 -6.16
CA ILE A 202 3.23 -9.97 -7.47
C ILE A 202 4.24 -9.10 -8.22
N HIS A 203 4.92 -8.18 -7.52
CA HIS A 203 5.72 -7.16 -8.20
C HIS A 203 7.21 -7.48 -8.33
N SER A 204 7.76 -8.36 -7.51
CA SER A 204 9.22 -8.48 -7.41
C SER A 204 9.75 -9.87 -7.15
N TYR A 205 8.97 -10.81 -6.60
CA TYR A 205 9.47 -12.14 -6.25
C TYR A 205 10.09 -12.88 -7.45
N ASP A 206 9.32 -13.09 -8.52
CA ASP A 206 9.82 -13.77 -9.71
C ASP A 206 10.87 -12.94 -10.46
N LYS A 207 10.74 -11.60 -10.44
CA LYS A 207 11.72 -10.70 -11.06
C LYS A 207 13.10 -10.83 -10.42
N ILE A 208 13.16 -10.88 -9.09
CA ILE A 208 14.41 -11.03 -8.34
C ILE A 208 14.93 -12.46 -8.47
N LYS A 209 14.05 -13.47 -8.37
CA LYS A 209 14.39 -14.89 -8.59
C LYS A 209 15.06 -15.09 -9.96
N ASN A 210 14.43 -14.59 -11.02
CA ASN A 210 14.90 -14.77 -12.39
C ASN A 210 16.19 -13.99 -12.68
N LYS A 211 16.38 -12.82 -12.05
CA LYS A 211 17.58 -12.00 -12.28
C LYS A 211 18.83 -12.57 -11.60
N PHE A 212 18.71 -13.03 -10.35
CA PHE A 212 19.87 -13.42 -9.54
C PHE A 212 20.01 -14.94 -9.41
N GLY A 213 18.95 -15.71 -9.64
CA GLY A 213 18.91 -17.16 -9.41
C GLY A 213 18.39 -17.52 -8.02
N GLU A 214 17.79 -18.70 -7.91
CA GLU A 214 17.15 -19.20 -6.68
C GLU A 214 18.15 -19.38 -5.52
N ASP A 215 19.41 -19.70 -5.84
CA ASP A 215 20.45 -19.90 -4.83
C ASP A 215 21.22 -18.64 -4.42
N SER A 216 20.94 -17.51 -5.07
CA SER A 216 21.61 -16.24 -4.80
C SER A 216 21.36 -15.71 -3.39
N LYS A 217 22.32 -14.96 -2.85
CA LYS A 217 22.18 -14.28 -1.55
C LYS A 217 21.04 -13.27 -1.59
N GLU A 218 20.88 -12.59 -2.72
CA GLU A 218 19.83 -11.61 -3.01
C GLU A 218 18.44 -12.21 -2.90
N PHE A 219 18.19 -13.32 -3.60
CA PHE A 219 16.88 -13.95 -3.60
C PHE A 219 16.60 -14.63 -2.25
N LYS A 220 17.60 -15.29 -1.64
CA LYS A 220 17.45 -15.87 -0.30
C LYS A 220 17.07 -14.80 0.73
N TYR A 221 17.74 -13.66 0.73
CA TYR A 221 17.39 -12.52 1.58
C TYR A 221 15.98 -11.99 1.28
N TYR A 222 15.65 -11.77 0.00
CA TYR A 222 14.31 -11.34 -0.41
C TYR A 222 13.22 -12.29 0.10
N LYS A 223 13.44 -13.59 -0.07
CA LYS A 223 12.54 -14.65 0.38
C LYS A 223 12.39 -14.63 1.91
N SER A 224 13.48 -14.49 2.68
CA SER A 224 13.40 -14.38 4.13
C SER A 224 12.56 -13.17 4.59
N VAL A 225 12.66 -12.03 3.90
CA VAL A 225 11.82 -10.85 4.18
C VAL A 225 10.36 -11.11 3.80
N TYR A 226 10.12 -11.74 2.66
CA TYR A 226 8.78 -12.16 2.22
C TYR A 226 8.12 -13.09 3.24
N ASP A 227 8.79 -14.17 3.63
CA ASP A 227 8.31 -15.18 4.59
C ASP A 227 8.04 -14.52 5.96
N TYR A 228 8.89 -13.58 6.38
CA TYR A 228 8.66 -12.82 7.61
C TYR A 228 7.40 -11.95 7.53
N CYS A 229 7.16 -11.29 6.39
CA CYS A 229 5.94 -10.51 6.17
C CYS A 229 4.67 -11.36 6.13
N GLU A 230 4.76 -12.58 5.60
CA GLU A 230 3.66 -13.56 5.60
C GLU A 230 3.38 -14.07 7.02
N GLN A 231 4.41 -14.52 7.73
CA GLN A 231 4.27 -15.11 9.06
C GLN A 231 3.73 -14.13 10.11
N ASN A 232 3.96 -12.83 9.94
CA ASN A 232 3.44 -11.80 10.83
C ASN A 232 2.12 -11.16 10.36
N GLY A 233 1.63 -11.54 9.18
CA GLY A 233 0.51 -10.89 8.52
C GLY A 233 0.67 -9.39 8.41
N VAL A 234 1.67 -8.97 7.64
CA VAL A 234 2.02 -7.55 7.52
C VAL A 234 1.06 -6.84 6.58
N VAL A 235 0.40 -5.82 7.11
CA VAL A 235 -0.42 -4.86 6.37
C VAL A 235 0.26 -3.51 6.37
N ARG A 236 0.46 -2.95 5.18
CA ARG A 236 1.02 -1.61 5.02
C ARG A 236 -0.09 -0.58 4.87
N PHE A 237 0.06 0.54 5.59
CA PHE A 237 -0.72 1.77 5.44
C PHE A 237 0.12 2.75 4.63
N GLU A 238 -0.32 3.09 3.42
CA GLU A 238 0.37 3.98 2.48
C GLU A 238 -0.51 5.19 2.14
N GLN A 239 0.07 6.38 2.19
CA GLN A 239 -0.57 7.61 1.71
C GLN A 239 0.29 8.28 0.64
N LYS A 240 -0.23 8.33 -0.59
CA LYS A 240 0.41 9.01 -1.72
C LYS A 240 -0.02 10.48 -1.74
N LEU A 241 0.86 11.36 -1.31
CA LEU A 241 0.64 12.80 -1.20
C LEU A 241 1.00 13.45 -2.55
N LYS A 242 -0.03 13.95 -3.26
CA LYS A 242 0.13 14.54 -4.59
C LYS A 242 0.51 16.02 -4.49
N SER A 243 1.11 16.55 -5.56
CA SER A 243 1.60 17.94 -5.65
C SER A 243 0.59 18.98 -5.16
N ARG A 244 -0.70 18.83 -5.49
CA ARG A 244 -1.73 19.78 -5.06
C ARG A 244 -1.94 19.78 -3.54
N TYR A 245 -1.85 18.62 -2.90
CA TYR A 245 -1.91 18.53 -1.44
C TYR A 245 -0.67 19.15 -0.82
N LEU A 246 0.52 18.78 -1.30
CA LEU A 246 1.78 19.31 -0.79
C LEU A 246 1.84 20.85 -0.90
N GLN A 247 1.41 21.43 -2.01
CA GLN A 247 1.32 22.88 -2.18
C GLN A 247 0.32 23.51 -1.21
N ARG A 248 -0.87 22.92 -1.08
CA ARG A 248 -1.93 23.45 -0.20
C ARG A 248 -1.50 23.48 1.27
N GLU A 249 -0.76 22.47 1.71
CA GLU A 249 -0.31 22.36 3.10
C GLU A 249 1.07 23.01 3.36
N GLY A 250 1.70 23.59 2.33
CA GLY A 250 3.05 24.17 2.43
C GLY A 250 4.15 23.13 2.66
N LEU A 251 3.96 21.90 2.20
CA LEU A 251 4.86 20.74 2.36
C LEU A 251 5.71 20.46 1.11
N CYS A 252 5.76 21.37 0.14
CA CYS A 252 6.50 21.17 -1.10
C CYS A 252 7.89 21.81 -1.12
N TYR A 253 8.26 22.67 -0.16
CA TYR A 253 9.53 23.42 -0.19
C TYR A 253 10.57 22.72 0.70
N TRP A 254 11.41 21.89 0.10
CA TRP A 254 12.43 21.17 0.87
C TRP A 254 13.41 22.17 1.51
N GLY A 255 13.51 22.19 2.84
CA GLY A 255 14.31 23.16 3.58
C GLY A 255 13.49 24.18 4.38
N LEU A 256 12.27 24.50 3.92
CA LEU A 256 11.36 25.43 4.60
C LEU A 256 10.11 24.75 5.17
N SER A 257 9.68 23.65 4.55
CA SER A 257 8.48 22.92 4.97
C SER A 257 8.66 22.21 6.32
N ASP A 258 7.67 22.37 7.20
CA ASP A 258 7.57 21.59 8.44
C ASP A 258 6.99 20.19 8.18
N PHE A 259 7.87 19.21 8.07
CA PHE A 259 7.49 17.82 7.82
C PHE A 259 6.98 17.06 9.06
N SER A 260 6.96 17.67 10.25
CA SER A 260 6.37 17.04 11.44
C SER A 260 4.88 16.72 11.24
N LYS A 261 4.18 17.55 10.45
CA LYS A 261 2.78 17.37 10.02
C LYS A 261 2.51 16.02 9.35
N LEU A 262 3.51 15.44 8.68
CA LEU A 262 3.38 14.13 8.04
C LEU A 262 3.19 13.00 9.06
N SER A 263 3.83 13.11 10.23
CA SER A 263 3.66 12.13 11.31
C SER A 263 2.23 12.12 11.82
N LEU A 264 1.64 13.30 12.05
CA LEU A 264 0.25 13.46 12.49
C LEU A 264 -0.73 12.92 11.45
N LEU A 265 -0.51 13.27 10.17
CA LEU A 265 -1.30 12.78 9.04
C LEU A 265 -1.29 11.25 8.94
N GLN A 266 -0.12 10.64 9.12
CA GLN A 266 0.02 9.19 9.05
C GLN A 266 -0.57 8.50 10.27
N GLU A 267 -0.41 9.08 11.45
CA GLU A 267 -0.98 8.54 12.68
C GLU A 267 -2.51 8.54 12.66
N GLU A 268 -3.15 9.61 12.15
CA GLU A 268 -4.59 9.69 11.91
C GLU A 268 -5.08 8.50 11.07
N PHE A 269 -4.38 8.21 9.96
CA PHE A 269 -4.74 7.14 9.04
C PHE A 269 -4.53 5.75 9.66
N ILE A 270 -3.39 5.52 10.31
CA ILE A 270 -3.10 4.25 10.98
C ILE A 270 -4.14 3.98 12.07
N ASN A 271 -4.46 4.98 12.89
CA ASN A 271 -5.35 4.82 14.03
C ASN A 271 -6.82 4.66 13.66
N MET A 272 -7.18 4.75 12.37
CA MET A 272 -8.54 4.50 11.91
C MET A 272 -9.05 3.12 12.37
N HIS A 273 -8.20 2.09 12.36
CA HIS A 273 -8.58 0.76 12.85
C HIS A 273 -8.98 0.71 14.33
N LYS A 274 -8.59 1.70 15.16
CA LYS A 274 -8.94 1.68 16.59
C LYS A 274 -10.44 1.87 16.83
N LYS A 275 -11.17 2.41 15.85
CA LYS A 275 -12.63 2.52 15.88
C LYS A 275 -13.31 1.20 15.48
N LEU A 276 -12.55 0.20 15.06
CA LEU A 276 -13.04 -1.12 14.69
C LEU A 276 -13.04 -2.04 15.92
N SER A 277 -14.22 -2.51 16.33
CA SER A 277 -14.36 -3.75 17.09
C SER A 277 -14.38 -4.91 16.09
N VAL A 278 -13.22 -5.29 15.55
CA VAL A 278 -13.13 -6.39 14.58
C VAL A 278 -12.79 -7.70 15.27
N SER A 279 -13.79 -8.55 15.34
CA SER A 279 -13.65 -9.97 15.67
C SER A 279 -13.64 -10.76 14.37
N LYS A 280 -12.70 -11.70 14.22
CA LYS A 280 -12.84 -12.79 13.26
C LYS A 280 -13.94 -13.69 13.80
N ILE A 281 -15.07 -13.71 13.11
CA ILE A 281 -16.20 -14.56 13.47
C ILE A 281 -16.10 -15.81 12.58
N GLU A 282 -15.78 -16.95 13.18
CA GLU A 282 -15.91 -18.24 12.50
C GLU A 282 -17.30 -18.79 12.78
N LEU A 283 -18.04 -19.02 11.71
CA LEU A 283 -19.40 -19.56 11.74
C LEU A 283 -19.37 -20.98 11.20
N GLU A 284 -20.01 -21.91 11.91
CA GLU A 284 -20.39 -23.21 11.32
C GLU A 284 -21.90 -23.26 11.11
N THR A 285 -22.28 -23.74 9.94
CA THR A 285 -23.64 -24.18 9.64
C THR A 285 -24.04 -25.38 10.50
N ILE A 286 -25.34 -25.65 10.60
CA ILE A 286 -25.88 -26.87 11.27
C ILE A 286 -25.20 -28.15 10.76
N ALA A 287 -24.91 -28.22 9.45
CA ALA A 287 -24.27 -29.38 8.85
C ALA A 287 -22.80 -29.53 9.29
N GLU A 288 -22.06 -28.43 9.34
CA GLU A 288 -20.67 -28.44 9.82
C GLU A 288 -20.60 -28.79 11.31
N GLN A 289 -21.52 -28.27 12.13
CA GLN A 289 -21.61 -28.61 13.56
C GLN A 289 -21.84 -30.11 13.81
N LEU A 290 -22.71 -30.74 13.02
CA LEU A 290 -22.97 -32.17 13.14
C LEU A 290 -21.73 -33.02 12.81
N VAL A 291 -20.86 -32.53 11.91
CA VAL A 291 -19.62 -33.22 11.56
C VAL A 291 -18.52 -32.92 12.57
N SER A 292 -18.33 -31.65 12.95
CA SER A 292 -17.30 -31.20 13.88
C SER A 292 -17.47 -31.81 15.27
N GLN A 293 -18.71 -31.99 15.74
CA GLN A 293 -19.03 -32.66 17.01
C GLN A 293 -19.10 -34.19 16.92
N GLY A 294 -18.75 -34.78 15.77
CA GLY A 294 -18.75 -36.23 15.58
C GLY A 294 -20.14 -36.88 15.68
N VAL A 295 -21.21 -36.10 15.45
CA VAL A 295 -22.58 -36.63 15.43
C VAL A 295 -22.82 -37.48 14.19
N VAL A 296 -22.22 -37.07 13.07
CA VAL A 296 -22.33 -37.74 11.78
C VAL A 296 -20.99 -37.68 11.03
N ASP A 297 -20.60 -38.81 10.44
CA ASP A 297 -19.27 -39.00 9.84
C ASP A 297 -19.03 -38.23 8.52
N THR A 298 -20.07 -37.70 7.87
CA THR A 298 -19.92 -36.97 6.59
C THR A 298 -20.85 -35.78 6.44
N LEU A 299 -20.36 -34.72 5.76
CA LEU A 299 -21.14 -33.53 5.39
C LEU A 299 -22.41 -33.88 4.60
N ARG A 300 -22.35 -34.91 3.73
CA ARG A 300 -23.53 -35.35 2.96
C ARG A 300 -24.68 -35.77 3.86
N LYS A 301 -24.41 -36.60 4.88
CA LYS A 301 -25.43 -37.05 5.83
C LYS A 301 -25.87 -35.91 6.75
N ALA A 302 -24.94 -35.02 7.13
CA ALA A 302 -25.22 -33.85 7.95
C ALA A 302 -26.14 -32.84 7.26
N ASN A 303 -25.92 -32.58 5.97
CA ASN A 303 -26.75 -31.70 5.13
C ASN A 303 -28.22 -32.13 5.10
N THR A 304 -28.51 -33.43 5.09
CA THR A 304 -29.90 -33.91 5.18
C THR A 304 -30.56 -33.56 6.51
N SER A 305 -29.81 -33.61 7.62
CA SER A 305 -30.34 -33.23 8.94
C SER A 305 -30.48 -31.70 9.05
N ALA A 306 -29.52 -30.95 8.53
CA ALA A 306 -29.58 -29.49 8.44
C ALA A 306 -30.76 -29.01 7.59
N PHE A 307 -31.04 -29.69 6.47
CA PHE A 307 -32.20 -29.39 5.62
C PHE A 307 -33.52 -29.50 6.39
N TYR A 308 -33.71 -30.55 7.20
CA TYR A 308 -34.91 -30.69 8.03
C TYR A 308 -34.99 -29.63 9.13
N ALA A 309 -33.85 -29.23 9.72
CA ALA A 309 -33.82 -28.12 10.67
C ALA A 309 -34.23 -26.80 10.01
N MET A 310 -33.82 -26.54 8.76
CA MET A 310 -34.21 -25.34 8.02
C MET A 310 -35.70 -25.35 7.65
N LYS A 311 -36.24 -26.49 7.21
CA LYS A 311 -37.69 -26.66 6.96
C LYS A 311 -38.52 -26.37 8.20
N TRP A 312 -38.13 -26.97 9.32
CA TRP A 312 -38.72 -26.72 10.62
C TRP A 312 -38.65 -25.24 11.02
N ALA A 313 -37.50 -24.59 10.83
CA ALA A 313 -37.31 -23.18 11.13
C ALA A 313 -38.17 -22.25 10.26
N SER A 314 -38.47 -22.64 9.02
CA SER A 314 -39.41 -21.91 8.15
C SER A 314 -40.89 -22.13 8.50
N GLY A 315 -41.19 -22.89 9.56
CA GLY A 315 -42.56 -23.18 9.99
C GLY A 315 -43.25 -24.28 9.18
N GLU A 316 -42.49 -25.06 8.39
CA GLU A 316 -43.04 -26.20 7.64
C GLU A 316 -43.40 -27.35 8.60
N ASP A 317 -44.58 -27.93 8.40
CA ASP A 317 -45.02 -29.10 9.18
C ASP A 317 -44.26 -30.37 8.75
N LEU A 318 -43.47 -30.90 9.69
CA LEU A 318 -42.68 -32.12 9.49
C LEU A 318 -43.46 -33.41 9.82
N SER A 319 -44.75 -33.32 10.16
CA SER A 319 -45.62 -34.47 10.44
C SER A 319 -45.74 -35.46 9.26
N SER A 320 -45.49 -34.98 8.03
CA SER A 320 -45.50 -35.76 6.80
C SER A 320 -44.31 -36.73 6.65
N LEU A 321 -43.29 -36.61 7.51
CA LEU A 321 -42.13 -37.52 7.50
C LEU A 321 -42.45 -38.85 8.16
N SER A 322 -41.79 -39.92 7.69
CA SER A 322 -41.86 -41.21 8.38
C SER A 322 -41.36 -41.08 9.82
N THR A 323 -42.01 -41.77 10.76
CA THR A 323 -41.65 -41.74 12.19
C THR A 323 -40.18 -42.09 12.44
N ALA A 324 -39.61 -43.03 11.66
CA ALA A 324 -38.22 -43.41 11.75
C ALA A 324 -37.28 -42.30 11.26
N THR A 325 -37.61 -41.66 10.14
CA THR A 325 -36.85 -40.52 9.58
C THR A 325 -36.86 -39.35 10.55
N PHE A 326 -38.03 -38.98 11.06
CA PHE A 326 -38.20 -37.89 12.01
C PHE A 326 -37.39 -38.13 13.29
N LYS A 327 -37.51 -39.31 13.90
CA LYS A 327 -36.75 -39.68 15.11
C LYS A 327 -35.23 -39.63 14.88
N ARG A 328 -34.75 -40.11 13.74
CA ARG A 328 -33.32 -40.10 13.39
C ARG A 328 -32.76 -38.68 13.29
N HIS A 329 -33.40 -37.81 12.51
CA HIS A 329 -32.90 -36.46 12.30
C HIS A 329 -33.07 -35.60 13.55
N ARG A 330 -34.17 -35.76 14.29
CA ARG A 330 -34.34 -35.15 15.61
C ARG A 330 -33.23 -35.57 16.58
N ALA A 331 -32.89 -36.86 16.65
CA ALA A 331 -31.82 -37.34 17.53
C ALA A 331 -30.45 -36.74 17.19
N ASN A 332 -30.13 -36.58 15.90
CA ASN A 332 -28.90 -35.92 15.47
C ASN A 332 -28.90 -34.42 15.83
N LEU A 333 -29.98 -33.72 15.53
CA LEU A 333 -30.11 -32.28 15.78
C LEU A 333 -30.10 -31.93 17.27
N ARG A 334 -30.66 -32.79 18.14
CA ARG A 334 -30.64 -32.58 19.60
C ARG A 334 -29.23 -32.59 20.18
N LYS A 335 -28.29 -33.29 19.56
CA LYS A 335 -26.88 -33.30 20.00
C LYS A 335 -26.19 -31.94 19.81
N ILE A 336 -26.71 -31.10 18.90
CA ILE A 336 -26.26 -29.72 18.67
C ILE A 336 -27.28 -28.69 19.18
N GLY A 337 -28.20 -29.10 20.08
CA GLY A 337 -29.12 -28.19 20.76
C GLY A 337 -30.38 -27.79 19.98
N ILE A 338 -30.69 -28.43 18.85
CA ILE A 338 -31.89 -28.15 18.04
C ILE A 338 -32.92 -29.26 18.26
N ASP A 339 -34.12 -28.91 18.75
CA ASP A 339 -35.24 -29.86 18.86
C ASP A 339 -36.40 -29.48 17.93
N ILE A 340 -36.51 -30.23 16.83
CA ILE A 340 -37.53 -30.04 15.79
C ILE A 340 -38.93 -30.58 16.16
N ALA A 341 -39.14 -31.07 17.39
CA ALA A 341 -40.44 -31.58 17.84
C ALA A 341 -41.36 -30.51 18.43
N SER A 342 -40.83 -29.33 18.75
CA SER A 342 -41.61 -28.18 19.21
C SER A 342 -41.60 -27.11 18.12
N PRO A 343 -42.60 -26.20 18.05
CA PRO A 343 -42.55 -25.08 17.12
C PRO A 343 -41.25 -24.29 17.25
N CYS A 344 -40.72 -23.79 16.13
CA CYS A 344 -39.49 -23.01 16.12
C CYS A 344 -39.69 -21.66 16.83
N ASP A 345 -38.87 -21.39 17.83
CA ASP A 345 -38.74 -20.06 18.45
C ASP A 345 -37.71 -19.27 17.63
N ILE A 346 -38.22 -18.41 16.73
CA ILE A 346 -37.41 -17.66 15.74
C ILE A 346 -36.44 -16.70 16.44
N ASP A 347 -36.77 -16.21 17.64
CA ASP A 347 -35.91 -15.30 18.40
C ASP A 347 -34.71 -16.02 19.03
N LYS A 348 -34.83 -17.33 19.28
CA LYS A 348 -33.77 -18.16 19.88
C LYS A 348 -33.00 -19.00 18.86
N PHE A 349 -33.64 -19.37 17.75
CA PHE A 349 -33.02 -20.23 16.75
C PHE A 349 -31.96 -19.48 15.94
N LYS A 350 -30.74 -20.03 15.88
CA LYS A 350 -29.65 -19.53 15.05
C LYS A 350 -29.19 -20.65 14.13
N ALA A 351 -29.38 -20.47 12.82
CA ALA A 351 -28.96 -21.44 11.80
C ALA A 351 -27.43 -21.58 11.67
N VAL A 352 -26.68 -20.68 12.30
CA VAL A 352 -25.22 -20.63 12.29
C VAL A 352 -24.75 -20.39 13.71
N GLN A 353 -23.78 -21.16 14.17
CA GLN A 353 -23.16 -21.01 15.48
C GLN A 353 -21.84 -20.28 15.32
N VAL A 354 -21.62 -19.29 16.19
CA VAL A 354 -20.31 -18.65 16.35
C VAL A 354 -19.44 -19.58 17.20
N ILE A 355 -18.31 -20.02 16.65
CA ILE A 355 -17.41 -20.98 17.32
C ILE A 355 -16.19 -20.29 17.87
N SER A 356 -15.70 -19.28 17.16
CA SER A 356 -14.64 -18.42 17.65
C SER A 356 -14.97 -16.97 17.30
N CYS A 357 -14.72 -16.09 18.26
CA CYS A 357 -14.69 -14.65 18.09
C CYS A 357 -13.30 -14.21 18.53
N GLU A 358 -12.31 -14.39 17.66
CA GLU A 358 -10.95 -13.93 17.96
C GLU A 358 -10.81 -12.46 17.56
N GLN A 359 -10.52 -11.60 18.52
CA GLN A 359 -10.22 -10.22 18.23
C GLN A 359 -8.90 -10.13 17.46
N ILE A 360 -8.90 -9.44 16.31
CA ILE A 360 -7.66 -9.23 15.55
C ILE A 360 -6.81 -8.20 16.30
N PHE A 361 -5.68 -8.63 16.86
CA PHE A 361 -4.73 -7.74 17.51
C PHE A 361 -3.79 -7.07 16.51
N VAL A 362 -3.95 -5.75 16.33
CA VAL A 362 -3.07 -4.95 15.48
C VAL A 362 -1.84 -4.50 16.29
N LYS A 363 -0.67 -5.01 15.93
CA LYS A 363 0.60 -4.71 16.61
C LYS A 363 1.48 -3.81 15.73
N PRO A 364 2.34 -2.96 16.34
CA PRO A 364 3.42 -2.31 15.61
C PRO A 364 4.27 -3.35 14.88
N PHE A 365 4.68 -3.06 13.65
CA PHE A 365 5.62 -3.91 12.92
C PHE A 365 7.01 -3.80 13.55
N LYS A 366 7.62 -4.94 13.86
CA LYS A 366 9.03 -5.05 14.26
C LYS A 366 9.83 -5.62 13.10
N ALA A 367 10.92 -4.96 12.74
CA ALA A 367 11.84 -5.48 11.72
C ALA A 367 12.47 -6.81 12.20
N PRO A 368 12.71 -7.78 11.30
CA PRO A 368 13.53 -8.93 11.66
C PRO A 368 14.98 -8.51 11.93
N ASP A 369 15.69 -9.25 12.77
CA ASP A 369 17.06 -8.89 13.19
C ASP A 369 18.06 -8.87 12.01
N PHE A 370 17.77 -9.62 10.95
CA PHE A 370 18.58 -9.66 9.72
C PHE A 370 18.25 -8.54 8.72
N TYR A 371 17.33 -7.62 9.03
CA TYR A 371 16.83 -6.63 8.08
C TYR A 371 17.90 -5.63 7.66
N GLN A 372 18.02 -5.40 6.35
CA GLN A 372 18.94 -4.42 5.77
C GLN A 372 18.22 -3.08 5.54
N TYR A 373 18.59 -2.08 6.35
CA TYR A 373 18.09 -0.71 6.21
C TYR A 373 18.72 0.00 5.00
N PRO A 374 18.00 0.97 4.39
CA PRO A 374 18.59 1.77 3.32
C PRO A 374 19.77 2.59 3.84
N SER A 375 20.73 2.86 2.96
CA SER A 375 21.94 3.60 3.30
C SER A 375 22.35 4.53 2.17
N ASN A 376 22.75 5.74 2.55
CA ASN A 376 23.33 6.73 1.64
C ASN A 376 24.85 6.58 1.48
N MET A 377 25.46 5.61 2.17
CA MET A 377 26.90 5.35 2.04
C MET A 377 27.20 4.88 0.62
N PRO A 378 28.20 5.47 -0.07
CA PRO A 378 28.62 4.99 -1.36
C PRO A 378 29.11 3.54 -1.22
N LYS A 379 28.48 2.61 -1.94
CA LYS A 379 29.02 1.25 -2.09
C LYS A 379 30.28 1.38 -2.95
N LEU A 380 31.44 1.39 -2.31
CA LEU A 380 32.73 1.24 -2.98
C LEU A 380 32.67 -0.07 -3.77
N ARG A 381 32.45 0.02 -5.08
CA ARG A 381 32.72 -1.11 -5.98
C ARG A 381 34.21 -1.06 -6.26
N LEU A 382 34.95 -1.99 -5.68
CA LEU A 382 36.24 -2.38 -6.22
C LEU A 382 35.98 -2.86 -7.65
N VAL A 383 36.32 -2.02 -8.62
CA VAL A 383 36.44 -2.44 -10.00
C VAL A 383 37.78 -3.17 -10.07
N ALA A 384 37.73 -4.49 -10.08
CA ALA A 384 38.89 -5.33 -10.35
C ALA A 384 39.12 -5.43 -11.86
#